data_AF-A0AAW0VTK5-F1
#
_entry.id   AF-A0AAW0VTK5-F1
#
_cell.length_a   1.000
_cell.length_b   1.000
_cell.length_c   1.000
_cell.angle_alpha   90.00
_cell.angle_beta   90.00
_cell.angle_gamma   90.00
#
_symmetry.space_group_name_H-M   'P 1'
#
loop_
_entity.id
_entity.type
_entity.pdbx_description
1 polymer ?
#
loop_
_entity_poly.entity_id
_entity_poly.type
_entity_poly.pdbx_seq_one_letter_code
_entity_poly.pdbx_strand_id
1 'polypeptide(L)'
;AMADELPYRAEYAKSSRAACRTCKEKIEKATLRLAVMVQSPMFDGRVPHWYHQMCFFGKQRPRTVADIADFDSLRWEDQEKIRKKIENASGGGAAVVQGSSTKGRKKAAAKGGMLDFLAEYAKSGRAKCRGCEDKILKDEVRISKKEFDSESAKMYGPVDQWHHVDCFVKKRAELEFFESADMLPGFNTLSADDKKMLKEKLKKIEVKRKAEDEPDIASKKIKTEDEEAVRKQSKKMFKYRDGLSKTLNKKELSFILEHNNHYIPSGESK
;
A
#
# COMPACT_ATOMS: atom_id res chain seq x y z
N ALA A 1 -9.03 15.81 15.27
CA ALA A 1 -9.27 14.60 16.08
C ALA A 1 -9.23 13.33 15.23
N MET A 2 -9.88 13.25 14.07
CA MET A 2 -9.94 12.02 13.24
C MET A 2 -8.62 11.58 12.57
N ALA A 3 -7.66 12.49 12.34
CA ALA A 3 -6.44 12.17 11.59
C ALA A 3 -5.41 11.33 12.37
N ASP A 4 -5.43 11.36 13.71
CA ASP A 4 -4.46 10.61 14.53
C ASP A 4 -4.87 9.14 14.76
N GLU A 5 -6.04 8.73 14.26
CA GLU A 5 -6.54 7.35 14.38
C GLU A 5 -6.31 6.50 13.12
N LEU A 6 -5.98 7.15 11.99
CA LEU A 6 -5.79 6.45 10.72
C LEU A 6 -4.56 5.51 10.78
N PRO A 7 -4.62 4.35 10.08
CA PRO A 7 -3.56 3.35 10.15
C PRO A 7 -2.26 3.81 9.49
N TYR A 8 -2.32 4.81 8.60
CA TYR A 8 -1.16 5.33 7.89
C TYR A 8 -1.10 6.85 7.96
N ARG A 9 0.09 7.41 7.70
CA ARG A 9 0.33 8.86 7.64
C ARG A 9 1.32 9.18 6.53
N ALA A 10 1.17 10.31 5.86
CA ALA A 10 2.14 10.78 4.87
C ALA A 10 2.51 12.24 5.11
N GLU A 11 3.80 12.57 5.04
CA GLU A 11 4.27 13.95 5.18
C GLU A 11 5.62 14.14 4.50
N TYR A 12 6.03 15.39 4.34
CA TYR A 12 7.44 15.72 4.08
C TYR A 12 8.23 15.65 5.38
N ALA A 13 9.40 15.01 5.35
CA ALA A 13 10.19 14.75 6.53
C ALA A 13 10.64 16.06 7.23
N LYS A 14 10.18 16.28 8.46
CA LYS A 14 10.52 17.48 9.26
C LYS A 14 12.02 17.59 9.59
N SER A 15 12.74 16.46 9.62
CA SER A 15 14.18 16.38 9.87
C SER A 15 14.77 15.07 9.33
N SER A 16 16.09 15.00 9.11
CA SER A 16 16.81 13.79 8.70
C SER A 16 17.13 12.81 9.86
N ARG A 17 16.36 12.87 10.96
CA ARG A 17 16.59 12.03 12.16
C ARG A 17 15.93 10.66 12.09
N ALA A 18 14.88 10.50 11.28
CA ALA A 18 14.16 9.24 11.16
C ALA A 18 14.93 8.28 10.24
N ALA A 19 14.99 7.01 10.62
CA ALA A 19 15.48 5.93 9.77
C ALA A 19 14.30 5.12 9.23
N CYS A 20 14.41 4.71 7.97
CA CYS A 20 13.41 3.87 7.32
C CYS A 20 13.34 2.49 7.98
N ARG A 21 12.13 2.05 8.33
CA ARG A 21 11.93 0.76 9.00
C ARG A 21 12.25 -0.44 8.11
N THR A 22 12.29 -0.29 6.78
CA THR A 22 12.67 -1.34 5.83
C THR A 22 14.19 -1.39 5.58
N CYS A 23 14.78 -0.38 4.94
CA CYS A 23 16.20 -0.41 4.55
C CYS A 23 17.16 0.06 5.65
N LYS A 24 16.65 0.61 6.76
CA LYS A 24 17.42 1.17 7.89
C LYS A 24 18.24 2.44 7.57
N GLU A 25 18.19 2.93 6.34
CA GLU A 25 18.82 4.19 5.95
C GLU A 25 18.06 5.42 6.46
N LYS A 26 18.75 6.56 6.60
CA LYS A 26 18.13 7.82 6.99
C LYS A 26 17.14 8.31 5.95
N ILE A 27 16.06 8.94 6.41
CA ILE A 27 15.07 9.61 5.57
C ILE A 27 15.40 11.10 5.58
N GLU A 28 15.83 11.64 4.45
CA GLU A 28 16.28 13.03 4.36
C GLU A 28 15.16 14.03 4.59
N LYS A 29 15.50 15.16 5.22
CA LYS A 29 14.60 16.28 5.46
C LYS A 29 13.96 16.75 4.14
N ALA A 30 12.70 17.16 4.20
CA ALA A 30 11.88 17.60 3.07
C ALA A 30 11.61 16.53 1.99
N THR A 31 12.01 15.27 2.20
CA THR A 31 11.59 14.16 1.33
C THR A 31 10.24 13.58 1.75
N LEU A 32 9.46 13.10 0.78
CA LEU A 32 8.20 12.42 1.06
C LEU A 32 8.46 11.10 1.82
N ARG A 33 7.81 10.97 2.97
CA ARG A 33 7.83 9.75 3.78
C ARG A 33 6.42 9.32 4.16
N LEU A 34 6.25 8.02 4.32
CA LEU A 34 5.00 7.43 4.79
C LEU A 34 5.26 6.66 6.08
N ALA A 35 4.26 6.58 6.93
CA ALA A 35 4.31 5.81 8.16
C ALA A 35 3.13 4.88 8.29
N VAL A 36 3.38 3.80 9.04
CA VAL A 36 2.34 2.99 9.68
C VAL A 36 2.22 3.47 11.11
N MET A 37 0.99 3.69 11.57
CA MET A 37 0.69 4.04 12.94
C MET A 37 0.53 2.75 13.75
N VAL A 38 1.44 2.51 14.69
CA VAL A 38 1.48 1.29 15.50
C VAL A 38 1.34 1.64 16.98
N GLN A 39 0.71 0.77 17.77
CA GLN A 39 0.63 0.97 19.22
C GLN A 39 2.04 0.93 19.85
N SER A 40 2.35 1.91 20.69
CA SER A 40 3.58 1.93 21.46
C SER A 40 3.52 0.91 22.60
N PRO A 41 4.57 0.11 22.82
CA PRO A 41 4.66 -0.75 24.00
C PRO A 41 5.03 0.04 25.28
N MET A 42 5.47 1.29 25.14
CA MET A 42 6.04 2.07 26.26
C MET A 42 5.05 3.05 26.89
N PHE A 43 3.98 3.40 26.19
CA PHE A 43 2.94 4.32 26.66
C PHE A 43 1.66 4.07 25.88
N ASP A 44 0.53 4.53 26.41
CA ASP A 44 -0.75 4.42 25.74
C ASP A 44 -0.88 5.47 24.62
N GLY A 45 -0.45 5.08 23.42
CA GLY A 45 -0.56 5.90 22.23
C GLY A 45 0.12 5.28 21.03
N ARG A 46 -0.22 5.80 19.84
CA ARG A 46 0.37 5.33 18.59
C ARG A 46 1.61 6.11 18.22
N VAL A 47 2.58 5.40 17.65
CA VAL A 47 3.83 5.96 17.16
C VAL A 47 3.99 5.70 15.66
N PRO A 48 4.53 6.66 14.90
CA PRO A 48 4.75 6.47 13.47
C PRO A 48 6.00 5.64 13.21
N HIS A 49 5.82 4.55 12.48
CA HIS A 49 6.90 3.79 11.88
C HIS A 49 7.18 4.33 10.48
N TRP A 50 8.23 5.15 10.33
CA TRP A 50 8.55 5.82 9.08
C TRP A 50 9.26 4.94 8.04
N TYR A 51 8.93 5.18 6.78
CA TYR A 51 9.48 4.51 5.60
C TYR A 51 9.74 5.53 4.48
N HIS A 52 10.76 5.28 3.65
CA HIS A 52 10.79 5.90 2.32
C HIS A 52 9.56 5.47 1.52
N GLN A 53 9.11 6.31 0.59
CA GLN A 53 7.92 6.04 -0.22
C GLN A 53 7.93 4.64 -0.86
N MET A 54 9.03 4.26 -1.52
CA MET A 54 9.13 2.94 -2.16
C MET A 54 9.17 1.79 -1.15
N CYS A 55 9.86 1.99 -0.03
CA CYS A 55 9.94 1.00 1.05
C CYS A 55 8.58 0.73 1.70
N PHE A 56 7.74 1.76 1.81
CA PHE A 56 6.39 1.66 2.37
C PHE A 56 5.53 0.71 1.53
N PHE A 57 5.38 0.96 0.23
CA PHE A 57 4.55 0.14 -0.66
C PHE A 57 5.10 -1.28 -0.91
N GLY A 58 6.35 -1.56 -0.52
CA GLY A 58 6.88 -2.92 -0.49
C GLY A 58 6.49 -3.72 0.76
N LYS A 59 6.00 -3.06 1.80
CA LYS A 59 5.63 -3.68 3.09
C LYS A 59 4.19 -3.45 3.50
N GLN A 60 3.55 -2.41 2.98
CA GLN A 60 2.24 -1.94 3.40
C GLN A 60 1.34 -1.79 2.20
N ARG A 61 0.04 -2.01 2.41
CA ARG A 61 -0.97 -1.94 1.36
C ARG A 61 -2.22 -1.21 1.82
N PRO A 62 -2.19 0.14 1.87
CA PRO A 62 -3.41 0.92 2.09
C PRO A 62 -4.47 0.56 1.05
N ARG A 63 -5.74 0.49 1.46
CA ARG A 63 -6.85 0.18 0.54
C ARG A 63 -7.26 1.41 -0.24
N THR A 64 -7.25 2.56 0.43
CA THR A 64 -7.62 3.84 -0.15
C THR A 64 -6.69 4.96 0.34
N VAL A 65 -6.72 6.11 -0.33
CA VAL A 65 -6.04 7.31 0.17
C VAL A 65 -6.66 7.84 1.47
N ALA A 66 -7.91 7.51 1.77
CA ALA A 66 -8.58 7.91 3.00
C ALA A 66 -8.00 7.21 4.24
N ASP A 67 -7.27 6.11 4.06
CA ASP A 67 -6.55 5.42 5.14
C ASP A 67 -5.25 6.15 5.55
N ILE A 68 -4.87 7.21 4.83
CA ILE A 68 -3.60 7.92 5.00
C ILE A 68 -3.86 9.33 5.54
N ALA A 69 -3.52 9.54 6.81
CA ALA A 69 -3.55 10.86 7.42
C ALA A 69 -2.61 11.84 6.69
N ASP A 70 -3.04 13.11 6.67
CA ASP A 70 -2.31 14.24 6.08
C ASP A 70 -2.08 14.14 4.55
N PHE A 71 -2.75 13.21 3.88
CA PHE A 71 -2.64 13.01 2.43
C PHE A 71 -2.97 14.29 1.62
N ASP A 72 -4.02 15.02 1.98
CA ASP A 72 -4.43 16.25 1.29
C ASP A 72 -3.45 17.41 1.51
N SER A 73 -2.60 17.33 2.53
CA SER A 73 -1.54 18.30 2.81
C SER A 73 -0.29 18.11 1.94
N LEU A 74 -0.24 17.04 1.12
CA LEU A 74 0.86 16.79 0.19
C LEU A 74 0.73 17.61 -1.09
N ARG A 75 1.84 17.81 -1.81
CA ARG A 75 1.78 18.37 -3.17
C ARG A 75 0.97 17.47 -4.07
N TRP A 76 0.20 18.08 -4.96
CA TRP A 76 -0.62 17.41 -5.97
C TRP A 76 0.10 16.24 -6.67
N GLU A 77 1.32 16.47 -7.14
CA GLU A 77 2.08 15.46 -7.89
C GLU A 77 2.45 14.24 -7.01
N ASP A 78 2.64 14.43 -5.71
CA ASP A 78 2.90 13.33 -4.77
C ASP A 78 1.61 12.61 -4.35
N GLN A 79 0.49 13.33 -4.24
CA GLN A 79 -0.83 12.72 -4.08
C GLN A 79 -1.15 11.79 -5.26
N GLU A 80 -0.91 12.22 -6.50
CA GLU A 80 -1.07 11.38 -7.69
C GLU A 80 -0.18 10.14 -7.68
N LYS A 81 1.08 10.26 -7.25
CA LYS A 81 1.99 9.11 -7.13
C LYS A 81 1.46 8.09 -6.14
N ILE A 82 0.94 8.53 -4.99
CA ILE A 82 0.35 7.66 -3.97
C ILE A 82 -0.93 7.00 -4.50
N ARG A 83 -1.85 7.77 -5.12
CA ARG A 83 -3.07 7.22 -5.77
C ARG A 83 -2.72 6.08 -6.74
N LYS A 84 -1.81 6.34 -7.67
CA LYS A 84 -1.33 5.36 -8.65
C LYS A 84 -0.70 4.13 -7.98
N LYS A 85 0.02 4.30 -6.87
CA LYS A 85 0.61 3.17 -6.13
C LYS A 85 -0.45 2.30 -5.46
N ILE A 86 -1.51 2.90 -4.89
CA ILE A 86 -2.62 2.18 -4.26
C ILE A 86 -3.45 1.44 -5.33
N GLU A 87 -3.76 2.07 -6.46
CA GLU A 87 -4.48 1.45 -7.58
C GLU A 87 -3.71 0.24 -8.14
N ASN A 88 -2.40 0.40 -8.37
CA ASN A 88 -1.54 -0.67 -8.87
C ASN A 88 -1.38 -1.82 -7.88
N ALA A 89 -1.34 -1.53 -6.57
CA ALA A 89 -1.30 -2.55 -5.54
C ALA A 89 -2.65 -3.28 -5.41
N SER A 90 -3.78 -2.62 -5.58
CA SER A 90 -5.12 -3.21 -5.37
C SER A 90 -5.60 -4.13 -6.51
N GLY A 91 -4.72 -4.52 -7.44
CA GLY A 91 -5.06 -5.47 -8.50
C GLY A 91 -5.93 -4.90 -9.63
N GLY A 92 -6.01 -3.57 -9.76
CA GLY A 92 -6.77 -2.86 -10.80
C GLY A 92 -6.04 -1.63 -11.31
N GLY A 93 -4.88 -1.79 -11.96
CA GLY A 93 -4.15 -0.65 -12.53
C GLY A 93 -2.83 -1.05 -13.16
N ALA A 94 -2.52 -0.47 -14.32
CA ALA A 94 -1.40 -0.84 -15.17
C ALA A 94 -0.02 -0.49 -14.54
N ALA A 95 0.83 -1.50 -14.37
CA ALA A 95 2.23 -1.27 -14.05
C ALA A 95 2.96 -0.73 -15.29
N VAL A 96 3.47 0.49 -15.19
CA VAL A 96 4.49 1.01 -16.09
C VAL A 96 5.84 0.52 -15.57
N VAL A 97 6.43 -0.45 -16.25
CA VAL A 97 7.85 -0.77 -16.09
C VAL A 97 8.58 0.00 -17.19
N GLN A 98 9.37 1.01 -16.81
CA GLN A 98 10.34 1.60 -17.72
C GLN A 98 11.38 0.53 -18.06
N GLY A 99 11.45 0.13 -19.32
CA GLY A 99 12.50 -0.75 -19.82
C GLY A 99 12.15 -1.47 -21.12
N SER A 100 12.62 -0.89 -22.23
CA SER A 100 12.86 -1.52 -23.53
C SER A 100 11.67 -1.77 -24.47
N SER A 101 11.80 -1.13 -25.64
CA SER A 101 11.00 -1.24 -26.85
C SER A 101 10.79 -2.67 -27.34
N THR A 102 9.54 -3.09 -27.53
CA THR A 102 9.10 -3.89 -28.69
C THR A 102 7.57 -3.93 -28.77
N LYS A 103 7.05 -3.66 -29.98
CA LYS A 103 5.62 -3.73 -30.34
C LYS A 103 5.06 -5.14 -30.10
N GLY A 104 4.03 -5.25 -29.27
CA GLY A 104 3.26 -6.48 -29.10
C GLY A 104 2.13 -6.30 -28.10
N ARG A 105 0.95 -5.90 -28.57
CA ARG A 105 -0.27 -5.73 -27.77
C ARG A 105 -0.71 -7.10 -27.22
N LYS A 106 -0.36 -7.43 -25.97
CA LYS A 106 -1.02 -8.47 -25.16
C LYS A 106 -1.58 -7.82 -23.90
N LYS A 107 -2.88 -8.03 -23.66
CA LYS A 107 -3.63 -7.53 -22.50
C LYS A 107 -2.92 -7.94 -21.20
N ALA A 108 -2.32 -6.99 -20.50
CA ALA A 108 -1.78 -7.19 -19.16
C ALA A 108 -2.89 -6.95 -18.13
N ALA A 109 -3.66 -7.99 -17.84
CA ALA A 109 -4.61 -8.01 -16.74
C ALA A 109 -4.00 -8.73 -15.52
N ALA A 110 -4.23 -8.18 -14.32
CA ALA A 110 -4.18 -8.88 -13.03
C ALA A 110 -2.82 -9.35 -12.46
N LYS A 111 -1.72 -8.59 -12.57
CA LYS A 111 -0.45 -8.96 -11.88
C LYS A 111 -0.34 -8.55 -10.40
N GLY A 112 -1.09 -7.55 -9.93
CA GLY A 112 -0.92 -6.99 -8.57
C GLY A 112 -1.34 -7.93 -7.43
N GLY A 113 -2.57 -8.44 -7.48
CA GLY A 113 -3.09 -9.39 -6.46
C GLY A 113 -2.44 -10.77 -6.50
N MET A 114 -1.79 -11.13 -7.61
CA MET A 114 -1.16 -12.45 -7.75
C MET A 114 0.10 -12.62 -6.88
N LEU A 115 0.79 -11.51 -6.60
CA LEU A 115 1.99 -11.49 -5.75
C LEU A 115 1.68 -11.72 -4.27
N ASP A 116 0.41 -11.69 -3.89
CA ASP A 116 -0.03 -12.02 -2.54
C ASP A 116 -0.09 -13.52 -2.30
N PHE A 117 0.00 -14.32 -3.36
CA PHE A 117 -0.01 -15.76 -3.25
C PHE A 117 1.38 -16.34 -3.49
N LEU A 118 1.66 -17.47 -2.85
CA LEU A 118 2.90 -18.21 -3.03
C LEU A 118 2.62 -19.70 -2.82
N ALA A 119 3.07 -20.51 -3.77
CA ALA A 119 3.12 -21.96 -3.64
C ALA A 119 4.58 -22.40 -3.44
N GLU A 120 4.85 -23.17 -2.39
CA GLU A 120 6.17 -23.76 -2.15
C GLU A 120 6.06 -25.06 -1.34
N TYR A 121 7.14 -25.83 -1.30
CA TYR A 121 7.30 -26.88 -0.30
C TYR A 121 7.55 -26.28 1.08
N ALA A 122 6.91 -26.86 2.09
CA ALA A 122 7.08 -26.45 3.47
C ALA A 122 8.52 -26.68 3.95
N LYS A 123 9.26 -25.58 4.19
CA LYS A 123 10.65 -25.63 4.66
C LYS A 123 10.82 -26.30 6.03
N SER A 124 9.75 -26.38 6.82
CA SER A 124 9.71 -27.04 8.12
C SER A 124 8.27 -27.38 8.52
N GLY A 125 8.10 -28.29 9.49
CA GLY A 125 6.81 -28.68 10.07
C GLY A 125 6.21 -27.72 11.10
N ARG A 126 6.68 -26.46 11.17
CA ARG A 126 6.29 -25.50 12.23
C ARG A 126 5.06 -24.65 11.86
N ALA A 127 4.73 -24.55 10.57
CA ALA A 127 3.61 -23.73 10.12
C ALA A 127 2.28 -24.42 10.44
N LYS A 128 1.29 -23.65 10.89
CA LYS A 128 -0.10 -24.10 11.01
C LYS A 128 -0.91 -23.62 9.80
N CYS A 129 -1.74 -24.51 9.28
CA CYS A 129 -2.69 -24.19 8.23
C CYS A 129 -3.76 -23.23 8.75
N ARG A 130 -4.03 -22.12 8.05
CA ARG A 130 -5.14 -21.20 8.39
C ARG A 130 -6.52 -21.70 7.94
N GLY A 131 -6.54 -22.87 7.30
CA GLY A 131 -7.75 -23.60 6.95
C GLY A 131 -8.31 -24.41 8.11
N CYS A 132 -7.49 -25.34 8.62
CA CYS A 132 -7.88 -26.35 9.61
C CYS A 132 -7.11 -26.29 10.93
N GLU A 133 -6.18 -25.33 11.09
CA GLU A 133 -5.32 -25.13 12.27
C GLU A 133 -4.27 -26.23 12.55
N ASP A 134 -4.27 -27.31 11.77
CA ASP A 134 -3.27 -28.37 11.85
C ASP A 134 -1.89 -27.94 11.34
N LYS A 135 -0.85 -28.65 11.77
CA LYS A 135 0.51 -28.44 11.28
C LYS A 135 0.62 -28.88 9.82
N ILE A 136 1.33 -28.08 9.03
CA ILE A 136 1.76 -28.43 7.67
C ILE A 136 3.12 -29.10 7.81
N LEU A 137 3.27 -30.33 7.31
CA LEU A 137 4.49 -31.12 7.46
C LEU A 137 5.62 -30.57 6.59
N LYS A 138 6.87 -30.87 6.95
CA LYS A 138 8.02 -30.50 6.11
C LYS A 138 7.90 -31.20 4.75
N ASP A 139 8.30 -30.50 3.70
CA ASP A 139 8.30 -30.95 2.31
C ASP A 139 6.90 -31.18 1.72
N GLU A 140 5.84 -30.83 2.46
CA GLU A 140 4.46 -30.80 1.96
C GLU A 140 4.21 -29.53 1.13
N VAL A 141 3.48 -29.65 0.01
CA VAL A 141 3.07 -28.48 -0.80
C VAL A 141 2.07 -27.64 -0.02
N ARG A 142 2.33 -26.34 0.07
CA ARG A 142 1.45 -25.37 0.73
C ARG A 142 1.30 -24.11 -0.09
N ILE A 143 0.17 -23.43 0.11
CA ILE A 143 -0.15 -22.17 -0.56
C ILE A 143 -0.41 -21.10 0.49
N SER A 144 0.17 -19.92 0.35
CA SER A 144 -0.14 -18.77 1.21
C SER A 144 -0.97 -17.71 0.52
N LYS A 145 -1.70 -16.92 1.31
CA LYS A 145 -2.13 -15.55 1.00
C LYS A 145 -1.38 -14.60 1.95
N LYS A 146 -0.85 -13.49 1.45
CA LYS A 146 -0.20 -12.46 2.26
C LYS A 146 -1.25 -11.68 3.04
N GLU A 147 -0.99 -11.52 4.33
CA GLU A 147 -1.78 -10.71 5.25
C GLU A 147 -1.04 -9.40 5.56
N PHE A 148 -1.76 -8.27 5.48
CA PHE A 148 -1.20 -6.92 5.65
C PHE A 148 -1.84 -6.15 6.83
N ASP A 149 -3.05 -6.51 7.25
CA ASP A 149 -3.89 -5.65 8.09
C ASP A 149 -3.71 -5.89 9.59
N SER A 150 -3.27 -7.09 9.99
CA SER A 150 -3.03 -7.40 11.41
C SER A 150 -1.98 -6.46 12.03
N GLU A 151 -2.08 -6.21 13.34
CA GLU A 151 -1.11 -5.37 14.06
C GLU A 151 0.32 -5.88 13.91
N SER A 152 0.52 -7.20 13.95
CA SER A 152 1.83 -7.81 13.67
C SER A 152 2.31 -7.56 12.24
N ALA A 153 1.42 -7.61 11.25
CA ALA A 153 1.78 -7.35 9.86
C ALA A 153 2.14 -5.88 9.62
N LYS A 154 1.39 -4.95 10.21
CA LYS A 154 1.71 -3.52 10.24
C LYS A 154 3.06 -3.24 10.89
N MET A 155 3.34 -3.91 12.00
CA MET A 155 4.55 -3.74 12.80
C MET A 155 5.82 -4.29 12.12
N TYR A 156 5.74 -5.52 11.60
CA TYR A 156 6.91 -6.28 11.13
C TYR A 156 6.95 -6.50 9.61
N GLY A 157 5.87 -6.19 8.90
CA GLY A 157 5.67 -6.46 7.49
C GLY A 157 4.73 -7.64 7.25
N PRO A 158 4.31 -7.86 5.99
CA PRO A 158 3.26 -8.78 5.66
C PRO A 158 3.68 -10.21 5.94
N VAL A 159 2.72 -11.02 6.41
CA VAL A 159 2.97 -12.40 6.82
C VAL A 159 2.27 -13.34 5.85
N ASP A 160 2.98 -14.37 5.40
CA ASP A 160 2.40 -15.45 4.59
C ASP A 160 1.50 -16.32 5.47
N GLN A 161 0.20 -16.30 5.21
CA GLN A 161 -0.78 -17.18 5.85
C GLN A 161 -0.89 -18.49 5.09
N TRP A 162 -0.18 -19.50 5.57
CA TRP A 162 -0.08 -20.81 4.93
C TRP A 162 -1.35 -21.65 5.07
N HIS A 163 -1.64 -22.40 4.02
CA HIS A 163 -2.73 -23.37 3.94
C HIS A 163 -2.21 -24.66 3.30
N HIS A 164 -2.75 -25.80 3.72
CA HIS A 164 -2.73 -27.00 2.90
C HIS A 164 -3.42 -26.73 1.56
N VAL A 165 -3.03 -27.44 0.51
CA VAL A 165 -3.62 -27.26 -0.83
C VAL A 165 -5.14 -27.43 -0.79
N ASP A 166 -5.65 -28.49 -0.16
CA ASP A 166 -7.10 -28.74 -0.09
C ASP A 166 -7.84 -27.72 0.76
N CYS A 167 -7.21 -27.23 1.83
CA CYS A 167 -7.76 -26.15 2.63
C CYS A 167 -7.85 -24.84 1.83
N PHE A 168 -6.81 -24.52 1.06
CA PHE A 168 -6.79 -23.35 0.19
C PHE A 168 -7.88 -23.43 -0.88
N VAL A 169 -8.05 -24.60 -1.51
CA VAL A 169 -9.09 -24.84 -2.53
C VAL A 169 -10.49 -24.63 -1.95
N LYS A 170 -10.75 -25.12 -0.72
CA LYS A 170 -12.04 -24.92 -0.03
C LYS A 170 -12.34 -23.45 0.27
N LYS A 171 -11.32 -22.70 0.72
CA LYS A 171 -11.45 -21.26 1.07
C LYS A 171 -11.15 -20.31 -0.09
N ARG A 172 -11.06 -20.84 -1.31
CA ARG A 172 -10.55 -20.10 -2.48
C ARG A 172 -11.31 -18.81 -2.79
N ALA A 173 -12.63 -18.83 -2.62
CA ALA A 173 -13.47 -17.65 -2.85
C ALA A 173 -13.24 -16.56 -1.79
N GLU A 174 -13.15 -16.94 -0.51
CA GLU A 174 -12.83 -16.04 0.61
C GLU A 174 -11.42 -15.44 0.48
N LEU A 175 -10.48 -16.25 -0.02
CA LEU A 175 -9.13 -15.82 -0.29
C LEU A 175 -9.02 -15.01 -1.58
N GLU A 176 -10.10 -14.85 -2.36
CA GLU A 176 -10.19 -14.07 -3.60
C GLU A 176 -9.24 -14.55 -4.71
N PHE A 177 -8.93 -15.85 -4.71
CA PHE A 177 -8.05 -16.44 -5.71
C PHE A 177 -8.86 -17.09 -6.84
N PHE A 178 -8.96 -16.45 -8.00
CA PHE A 178 -9.79 -16.95 -9.11
C PHE A 178 -9.00 -17.44 -10.34
N GLU A 179 -7.69 -17.21 -10.37
CA GLU A 179 -6.81 -17.65 -11.46
C GLU A 179 -6.41 -19.13 -11.30
N SER A 180 -5.76 -19.70 -12.32
CA SER A 180 -5.29 -21.08 -12.32
C SER A 180 -3.97 -21.27 -11.57
N ALA A 181 -3.65 -22.52 -11.21
CA ALA A 181 -2.43 -22.88 -10.47
C ALA A 181 -1.12 -22.38 -11.10
N ASP A 182 -1.03 -22.39 -12.43
CA ASP A 182 0.17 -22.01 -13.18
C ASP A 182 0.55 -20.54 -13.02
N MET A 183 -0.40 -19.71 -12.59
CA MET A 183 -0.15 -18.30 -12.34
C MET A 183 0.50 -18.09 -10.95
N LEU A 184 0.42 -19.07 -10.02
CA LEU A 184 0.95 -18.92 -8.65
C LEU A 184 2.46 -18.69 -8.68
N PRO A 185 2.96 -17.65 -8.00
CA PRO A 185 4.38 -17.53 -7.70
C PRO A 185 4.89 -18.81 -7.01
N GLY A 186 6.06 -19.30 -7.41
CA GLY A 186 6.64 -20.54 -6.91
C GLY A 186 6.10 -21.83 -7.54
N PHE A 187 5.02 -21.79 -8.34
CA PHE A 187 4.51 -22.98 -9.02
C PHE A 187 5.58 -23.72 -9.84
N ASN A 188 6.44 -22.97 -10.54
CA ASN A 188 7.47 -23.53 -11.41
C ASN A 188 8.59 -24.28 -10.67
N THR A 189 8.74 -24.10 -9.37
CA THR A 189 9.76 -24.80 -8.57
C THR A 189 9.30 -26.16 -8.04
N LEU A 190 8.02 -26.50 -8.20
CA LEU A 190 7.44 -27.76 -7.75
C LEU A 190 7.73 -28.92 -8.73
N SER A 191 7.61 -30.15 -8.23
CA SER A 191 7.72 -31.38 -9.03
C SER A 191 6.65 -31.45 -10.14
N ALA A 192 6.87 -32.30 -11.15
CA ALA A 192 5.90 -32.48 -12.24
C ALA A 192 4.55 -33.01 -11.72
N ASP A 193 4.58 -33.93 -10.75
CA ASP A 193 3.39 -34.53 -10.16
C ASP A 193 2.60 -33.50 -9.32
N ASP A 194 3.28 -32.69 -8.51
CA ASP A 194 2.63 -31.65 -7.71
C ASP A 194 2.05 -30.52 -8.59
N LYS A 195 2.76 -30.16 -9.67
CA LYS A 195 2.24 -29.22 -10.68
C LYS A 195 0.96 -29.74 -11.31
N LYS A 196 0.88 -31.03 -11.61
CA LYS A 196 -0.32 -31.67 -12.17
C LYS A 196 -1.47 -31.64 -11.15
N MET A 197 -1.21 -32.06 -9.92
CA MET A 197 -2.20 -32.04 -8.83
C MET A 197 -2.76 -30.63 -8.59
N LEU A 198 -1.90 -29.61 -8.53
CA LEU A 198 -2.35 -28.22 -8.37
C LEU A 198 -3.20 -27.74 -9.54
N LYS A 199 -2.82 -28.06 -10.79
CA LYS A 199 -3.62 -27.70 -11.98
C LYS A 199 -5.00 -28.36 -11.99
N GLU A 200 -5.09 -29.60 -11.52
CA GLU A 200 -6.37 -30.31 -11.40
C GLU A 200 -7.28 -29.66 -10.35
N LYS A 201 -6.74 -29.29 -9.19
CA LYS A 201 -7.49 -28.69 -8.08
C LYS A 201 -7.79 -27.20 -8.24
N LEU A 202 -6.91 -26.43 -8.88
CA LEU A 202 -7.01 -24.98 -9.05
C LEU A 202 -7.15 -24.60 -10.53
N LYS A 203 -8.31 -24.90 -11.09
CA LYS A 203 -8.72 -24.42 -12.43
C LYS A 203 -9.19 -22.97 -12.36
N LYS A 204 -9.03 -22.20 -13.43
CA LYS A 204 -9.54 -20.83 -13.47
C LYS A 204 -11.06 -20.80 -13.19
N ILE A 205 -11.50 -19.89 -12.33
CA ILE A 205 -12.92 -19.64 -12.05
C ILE A 205 -13.29 -18.32 -12.73
N GLU A 206 -14.29 -18.36 -13.62
CA GLU A 206 -14.85 -17.13 -14.18
C GLU A 206 -15.84 -16.52 -13.19
N VAL A 207 -15.39 -15.50 -12.45
CA VAL A 207 -16.29 -14.69 -11.65
C VAL A 207 -16.83 -13.57 -12.52
N LYS A 208 -18.12 -13.64 -12.87
CA LYS A 208 -18.86 -12.47 -13.37
C LYS A 208 -18.95 -11.49 -12.21
N ARG A 209 -18.03 -10.51 -12.14
CA ARG A 209 -18.18 -9.38 -11.24
C ARG A 209 -19.49 -8.69 -11.64
N LYS A 210 -20.49 -8.69 -10.75
CA LYS A 210 -21.56 -7.69 -10.84
C LYS A 210 -20.85 -6.36 -10.65
N ALA A 211 -20.84 -5.53 -11.68
CA ALA A 211 -20.59 -4.12 -11.48
C ALA A 211 -21.73 -3.65 -10.57
N GLU A 212 -21.44 -3.40 -9.30
CA GLU A 212 -22.35 -2.60 -8.49
C GLU A 212 -22.50 -1.26 -9.21
N ASP A 213 -23.76 -0.84 -9.39
CA ASP A 213 -24.20 0.27 -10.23
C ASP A 213 -23.28 1.50 -10.12
N GLU A 214 -22.56 1.84 -11.20
CA GLU A 214 -22.05 3.20 -11.39
C GLU A 214 -23.24 4.07 -11.84
N PRO A 215 -23.69 5.06 -11.05
CA PRO A 215 -24.59 6.07 -11.58
C PRO A 215 -23.84 7.00 -12.54
N ASP A 216 -24.19 6.82 -13.81
CA ASP A 216 -24.40 7.79 -14.88
C ASP A 216 -23.37 8.90 -15.16
N ILE A 217 -23.15 9.11 -16.46
CA ILE A 217 -22.04 9.84 -17.10
C ILE A 217 -22.01 11.36 -16.76
N ALA A 218 -23.09 11.91 -16.19
CA ALA A 218 -23.15 13.31 -15.72
C ALA A 218 -22.22 13.58 -14.51
N SER A 219 -21.97 12.57 -13.67
CA SER A 219 -21.14 12.66 -12.46
C SER A 219 -19.64 12.84 -12.76
N LYS A 220 -19.19 12.42 -13.95
CA LYS A 220 -17.76 12.49 -14.36
C LYS A 220 -17.32 13.88 -14.81
N LYS A 221 -18.21 14.68 -15.40
CA LYS A 221 -17.88 16.03 -15.91
C LYS A 221 -17.69 17.05 -14.79
N ILE A 222 -18.51 16.99 -13.75
CA ILE A 222 -18.40 17.86 -12.56
C ILE A 222 -17.14 17.52 -11.76
N LYS A 223 -16.84 16.22 -11.58
CA LYS A 223 -15.62 15.76 -10.89
C LYS A 223 -14.33 16.27 -11.53
N THR A 224 -14.27 16.39 -12.86
CA THR A 224 -13.05 16.84 -13.55
C THR A 224 -12.76 18.33 -13.44
N GLU A 225 -13.79 19.19 -13.43
CA GLU A 225 -13.62 20.64 -13.28
C GLU A 225 -13.18 20.98 -11.84
N ASP A 226 -13.80 20.33 -10.85
CA ASP A 226 -13.42 20.45 -9.45
C ASP A 226 -11.99 19.95 -9.19
N GLU A 227 -11.59 18.84 -9.82
CA GLU A 227 -10.23 18.30 -9.68
C GLU A 227 -9.17 19.26 -10.26
N GLU A 228 -9.46 19.88 -11.41
CA GLU A 228 -8.56 20.89 -11.98
C GLU A 228 -8.48 22.15 -11.10
N ALA A 229 -9.61 22.59 -10.53
CA ALA A 229 -9.65 23.70 -9.58
C ALA A 229 -8.82 23.40 -8.32
N VAL A 230 -8.99 22.21 -7.74
CA VAL A 230 -8.20 21.74 -6.58
C VAL A 230 -6.72 21.65 -6.91
N ARG A 231 -6.36 21.13 -8.10
CA ARG A 231 -4.97 21.10 -8.57
C ARG A 231 -4.37 22.49 -8.66
N LYS A 232 -5.09 23.45 -9.26
CA LYS A 232 -4.66 24.86 -9.38
C LYS A 232 -4.50 25.50 -8.01
N GLN A 233 -5.46 25.29 -7.10
CA GLN A 233 -5.41 25.78 -5.73
C GLN A 233 -4.20 25.22 -4.97
N SER A 234 -3.96 23.91 -5.02
CA SER A 234 -2.80 23.26 -4.41
C SER A 234 -1.49 23.88 -4.94
N LYS A 235 -1.33 24.00 -6.26
CA LYS A 235 -0.12 24.60 -6.86
C LYS A 235 0.09 26.05 -6.39
N LYS A 236 -0.97 26.83 -6.33
CA LYS A 236 -0.93 28.23 -5.84
C LYS A 236 -0.53 28.29 -4.37
N MET A 237 -1.12 27.45 -3.52
CA MET A 237 -0.79 27.36 -2.09
C MET A 237 0.68 27.01 -1.87
N PHE A 238 1.20 25.98 -2.55
CA PHE A 238 2.60 25.60 -2.44
C PHE A 238 3.56 26.65 -2.99
N LYS A 239 3.19 27.37 -4.06
CA LYS A 239 4.00 28.49 -4.56
C LYS A 239 4.22 29.55 -3.48
N TYR A 240 3.16 29.97 -2.77
CA TYR A 240 3.29 30.95 -1.70
C TYR A 240 4.04 30.40 -0.49
N ARG A 241 3.73 29.16 -0.08
CA ARG A 241 4.41 28.52 1.06
C ARG A 241 5.92 28.42 0.83
N ASP A 242 6.32 27.96 -0.35
CA ASP A 242 7.73 27.82 -0.72
C ASP A 242 8.40 29.20 -0.82
N GLY A 243 7.71 30.21 -1.37
CA GLY A 243 8.17 31.60 -1.41
C GLY A 243 8.45 32.14 -0.01
N LEU A 244 7.47 32.09 0.88
CA LEU A 244 7.58 32.55 2.27
C LEU A 244 8.72 31.83 3.01
N SER A 245 8.88 30.52 2.81
CA SER A 245 9.94 29.73 3.45
C SER A 245 11.36 30.08 2.99
N LYS A 246 11.50 30.68 1.80
CA LYS A 246 12.79 31.12 1.25
C LYS A 246 13.14 32.54 1.65
N THR A 247 12.13 33.40 1.85
CA THR A 247 12.30 34.83 2.12
C THR A 247 12.30 35.16 3.60
N LEU A 248 11.50 34.44 4.41
CA LEU A 248 11.26 34.75 5.81
C LEU A 248 11.72 33.61 6.72
N ASN A 249 12.20 33.97 7.91
CA ASN A 249 12.53 33.04 8.97
C ASN A 249 11.34 32.80 9.91
N LYS A 250 11.49 31.84 10.84
CA LYS A 250 10.44 31.45 11.78
C LYS A 250 9.86 32.61 12.61
N LYS A 251 10.72 33.51 13.07
CA LYS A 251 10.30 34.62 13.95
C LYS A 251 9.43 35.60 13.18
N GLU A 252 9.82 35.92 11.95
CA GLU A 252 9.06 36.79 11.06
C GLU A 252 7.70 36.19 10.70
N LEU A 253 7.65 34.89 10.38
CA LEU A 253 6.39 34.19 10.12
C LEU A 253 5.48 34.15 11.37
N SER A 254 6.07 33.97 12.55
CA SER A 254 5.32 33.98 13.81
C SER A 254 4.73 35.37 14.10
N PHE A 255 5.51 36.43 13.84
CA PHE A 255 5.05 37.81 13.97
C PHE A 255 3.89 38.13 13.00
N ILE A 256 3.95 37.64 11.76
CA ILE A 256 2.83 37.79 10.81
C ILE A 256 1.56 37.13 11.36
N LEU A 257 1.66 35.93 11.93
CA LEU A 257 0.49 35.25 12.52
C LEU A 257 -0.06 36.03 13.72
N GLU A 258 0.81 36.46 14.63
CA GLU A 258 0.45 37.24 15.82
C GLU A 258 -0.24 38.56 15.44
N HIS A 259 0.34 39.31 14.49
CA HIS A 259 -0.23 40.57 14.00
C HIS A 259 -1.63 40.40 13.38
N ASN A 260 -1.92 39.23 12.81
CA ASN A 260 -3.23 38.90 12.24
C ASN A 260 -4.15 38.18 13.24
N ASN A 261 -3.81 38.17 14.55
CA ASN A 261 -4.55 37.49 15.61
C ASN A 261 -4.78 35.99 15.35
N HIS A 262 -3.81 35.33 14.70
CA HIS A 262 -3.83 33.89 14.48
C HIS A 262 -3.00 33.15 15.54
N TYR A 263 -3.43 31.95 15.89
CA TYR A 263 -2.67 31.04 16.74
C TYR A 263 -1.30 30.71 16.11
N ILE A 264 -0.25 30.75 16.94
CA ILE A 264 1.11 30.41 16.53
C ILE A 264 1.36 28.91 16.75
N PRO A 265 1.47 28.10 15.68
CA PRO A 265 1.64 26.65 15.81
C PRO A 265 3.04 26.26 16.30
N SER A 266 3.13 25.12 16.99
CA SER A 266 4.41 24.58 17.43
C SER A 266 5.16 23.87 16.28
N GLY A 267 6.36 24.33 15.96
CA GLY A 267 7.25 23.71 14.99
C GLY A 267 7.15 24.29 13.58
N GLU A 268 7.86 23.68 12.63
CA GLU A 268 7.82 24.06 11.21
C GLU A 268 7.49 22.83 10.37
N SER A 269 6.40 22.88 9.59
CA SER A 269 6.16 21.95 8.49
C SER A 269 6.89 22.48 7.25
N LYS A 270 8.07 21.94 6.94
CA LYS A 270 8.76 22.22 5.67
C LYS A 270 8.28 21.26 4.60
#